data_AF-A0AA88XH62-F1
#
_entry.id   AF-A0AA88XH62-F1
#
_cell.length_a   1.000
_cell.length_b   1.000
_cell.length_c   1.000
_cell.angle_alpha   90.00
_cell.angle_beta   90.00
_cell.angle_gamma   90.00
#
_symmetry.space_group_name_H-M   'P 1'
#
loop_
_entity.id
_entity.type
_entity.pdbx_description
1 polymer ?
#
loop_
_entity_poly.entity_id
_entity_poly.type
_entity_poly.pdbx_seq_one_letter_code
_entity_poly.pdbx_strand_id
1 'polypeptide(L)'
;EWKFLKRVVKVQQYPRSSMADIWRIICQYHADDVGNLKTLASMALTHPIHTADCERAFSSQNLVTTKLRCRLSGERIDELMRVMIEGPPAPLFDFNAALQKWRGEKSRKIFSL
;
A
#
# COMPACT_ATOMS: atom_id res chain seq x y z
N GLU A 1 4.14 -30.36 0.73
CA GLU A 1 3.14 -29.26 0.60
C GLU A 1 2.22 -29.37 -0.63
N TRP A 2 2.65 -29.12 -1.87
CA TRP A 2 1.72 -29.05 -3.03
C TRP A 2 0.89 -30.31 -3.30
N LYS A 3 1.48 -31.50 -3.21
CA LYS A 3 0.75 -32.77 -3.37
C LYS A 3 -0.32 -32.96 -2.28
N PHE A 4 -0.01 -32.56 -1.04
CA PHE A 4 -0.94 -32.60 0.09
C PHE A 4 -2.09 -31.61 -0.15
N LEU A 5 -1.77 -30.36 -0.45
CA LEU A 5 -2.75 -29.31 -0.66
C LEU A 5 -3.73 -29.67 -1.79
N LYS A 6 -3.23 -30.13 -2.94
CA LYS A 6 -4.09 -30.59 -4.06
C LYS A 6 -5.05 -31.69 -3.66
N ARG A 7 -4.61 -32.63 -2.81
CA ARG A 7 -5.46 -33.71 -2.30
C ARG A 7 -6.55 -33.13 -1.40
N VAL A 8 -6.18 -32.29 -0.44
CA VAL A 8 -7.13 -31.65 0.49
C VAL A 8 -8.19 -30.85 -0.26
N VAL A 9 -7.78 -29.95 -1.17
CA VAL A 9 -8.71 -29.13 -1.96
C VAL A 9 -9.68 -29.99 -2.77
N LYS A 10 -9.20 -31.10 -3.36
CA LYS A 10 -10.04 -32.02 -4.15
C LYS A 10 -10.98 -32.84 -3.27
N VAL A 11 -10.51 -33.37 -2.14
CA VAL A 11 -11.32 -34.22 -1.24
C VAL A 11 -12.36 -33.39 -0.51
N GLN A 12 -11.98 -32.22 0.00
CA GLN A 12 -12.84 -31.32 0.76
C GLN A 12 -13.71 -30.41 -0.12
N GLN A 13 -13.58 -30.52 -1.46
CA GLN A 13 -14.35 -29.74 -2.43
C GLN A 13 -14.30 -28.22 -2.17
N TYR A 14 -13.13 -27.70 -1.79
CA TYR A 14 -12.98 -26.26 -1.56
C TYR A 14 -13.29 -25.44 -2.82
N PRO A 15 -13.87 -24.24 -2.67
CA PRO A 15 -14.21 -23.37 -3.79
C PRO A 15 -12.95 -23.05 -4.58
N ARG A 16 -13.00 -23.05 -5.91
CA ARG A 16 -11.83 -22.81 -6.78
C ARG A 16 -11.94 -21.58 -7.68
N SER A 17 -13.02 -20.82 -7.51
CA SER A 17 -13.33 -19.61 -8.29
C SER A 17 -12.54 -18.39 -7.86
N SER A 18 -12.03 -18.37 -6.63
CA SER A 18 -11.35 -17.23 -6.03
C SER A 18 -10.11 -17.70 -5.28
N MET A 19 -8.95 -17.19 -5.72
CA MET A 19 -7.68 -17.53 -5.09
C MET A 19 -7.63 -17.01 -3.65
N ALA A 20 -8.21 -15.83 -3.38
CA ALA A 20 -8.32 -15.29 -2.04
C ALA A 20 -9.16 -16.20 -1.10
N ASP A 21 -10.29 -16.72 -1.59
CA ASP A 21 -11.15 -17.60 -0.78
C ASP A 21 -10.50 -18.95 -0.50
N ILE A 22 -9.84 -19.53 -1.50
CA ILE A 22 -9.05 -20.77 -1.33
C ILE A 22 -8.00 -20.59 -0.25
N TRP A 23 -7.16 -19.55 -0.37
CA TRP A 23 -6.05 -19.34 0.56
C TRP A 23 -6.50 -18.91 1.94
N ARG A 24 -7.64 -18.23 2.07
CA ARG A 24 -8.27 -17.98 3.37
C ARG A 24 -8.60 -19.29 4.09
N ILE A 25 -9.23 -20.24 3.40
CA ILE A 25 -9.58 -21.55 3.97
C ILE A 25 -8.32 -22.36 4.28
N ILE A 26 -7.33 -22.39 3.38
CA ILE A 26 -6.07 -23.10 3.59
C ILE A 26 -5.33 -22.55 4.81
N CYS A 27 -5.22 -21.22 4.93
CA CYS A 27 -4.57 -20.58 6.07
C CYS A 27 -5.34 -20.77 7.39
N GLN A 28 -6.65 -21.02 7.34
CA GLN A 28 -7.44 -21.27 8.54
C GLN A 28 -7.27 -22.70 9.07
N TYR A 29 -7.16 -23.70 8.18
CA TYR A 29 -7.24 -25.11 8.58
C TYR A 29 -5.96 -25.91 8.36
N HIS A 30 -5.04 -25.45 7.51
CA HIS A 30 -3.87 -26.22 7.05
C HIS A 30 -2.58 -25.37 7.02
N ALA A 31 -2.53 -24.25 7.74
CA ALA A 31 -1.42 -23.30 7.66
C ALA A 31 -0.06 -23.94 8.00
N ASP A 32 -0.04 -24.83 8.99
CA ASP A 32 1.17 -25.49 9.48
C ASP A 32 1.70 -26.54 8.48
N ASP A 33 0.83 -27.08 7.62
CA ASP A 33 1.18 -28.10 6.62
C ASP A 33 1.69 -27.52 5.28
N VAL A 34 1.52 -26.22 5.07
CA VAL A 34 1.79 -25.54 3.79
C VAL A 34 2.58 -24.24 3.93
N GLY A 35 3.57 -24.20 4.85
CA GLY A 35 4.32 -22.99 5.18
C GLY A 35 4.95 -22.26 3.97
N ASN A 36 5.67 -22.96 3.09
CA ASN A 36 6.28 -22.31 1.91
C ASN A 36 5.23 -21.83 0.92
N LEU A 37 4.21 -22.67 0.72
CA LEU A 37 3.08 -22.39 -0.15
C LEU A 37 2.24 -21.19 0.32
N LYS A 38 2.04 -21.04 1.63
CA LYS A 38 1.39 -19.87 2.26
C LYS A 38 2.17 -18.58 1.98
N THR A 39 3.50 -18.62 2.14
CA THR A 39 4.36 -17.47 1.84
C THR A 39 4.25 -17.07 0.38
N LEU A 40 4.34 -18.05 -0.53
CA LEU A 40 4.21 -17.81 -1.97
C LEU A 40 2.84 -17.21 -2.33
N ALA A 41 1.77 -17.75 -1.75
CA ALA A 41 0.41 -17.26 -1.98
C ALA A 41 0.23 -15.83 -1.46
N SER A 42 0.80 -15.51 -0.31
CA SER A 42 0.76 -14.16 0.26
C SER A 42 1.42 -13.17 -0.70
N MET A 43 2.63 -13.49 -1.20
CA MET A 43 3.30 -12.66 -2.20
C MET A 43 2.46 -12.48 -3.46
N ALA A 44 1.93 -13.57 -4.02
CA ALA A 44 1.13 -13.54 -5.24
C ALA A 44 -0.18 -12.76 -5.09
N LEU A 45 -0.84 -12.84 -3.93
CA LEU A 45 -2.09 -12.14 -3.65
C LEU A 45 -1.87 -10.66 -3.28
N THR A 46 -0.70 -10.29 -2.78
CA THR A 46 -0.33 -8.89 -2.52
C THR A 46 0.20 -8.17 -3.75
N HIS A 47 0.67 -8.91 -4.76
CA HIS A 47 1.24 -8.29 -5.94
C HIS A 47 0.11 -7.70 -6.80
N PRO A 48 0.17 -6.41 -7.15
CA PRO A 48 -0.81 -5.82 -8.06
C PRO A 48 -0.71 -6.51 -9.42
N ILE A 49 -1.78 -7.18 -9.84
CA ILE A 49 -1.84 -7.88 -11.14
C ILE A 49 -1.99 -6.87 -12.29
N HIS A 50 -2.41 -5.64 -11.99
CA HIS A 50 -2.75 -4.61 -12.96
C HIS A 50 -1.85 -3.38 -12.81
N THR A 51 -1.54 -2.75 -13.94
CA THR A 51 -0.80 -1.47 -14.01
C THR A 51 -1.65 -0.25 -13.66
N ALA A 52 -2.96 -0.43 -13.44
CA ALA A 52 -3.90 0.66 -13.16
C ALA A 52 -3.50 1.49 -11.92
N ASP A 53 -2.92 0.84 -10.90
CA ASP A 53 -2.42 1.54 -9.71
C ASP A 53 -1.20 2.40 -10.05
N CYS A 54 -0.30 1.92 -10.93
CA CYS A 54 0.81 2.71 -11.45
C CYS A 54 0.30 3.91 -12.26
N GLU A 55 -0.72 3.73 -13.10
CA GLU A 55 -1.35 4.82 -13.88
C GLU A 55 -1.98 5.89 -12.98
N ARG A 56 -2.61 5.48 -11.87
CA ARG A 56 -3.13 6.39 -10.85
C ARG A 56 -2.00 7.15 -10.15
N ALA A 57 -0.88 6.49 -9.87
CA ALA A 57 0.29 7.15 -9.31
C ALA A 57 0.86 8.21 -10.27
N PHE A 58 0.93 7.92 -11.58
CA PHE A 58 1.34 8.92 -12.59
C PHE A 58 0.39 10.10 -12.68
N SER A 59 -0.91 9.87 -12.58
CA SER A 59 -1.90 10.96 -12.54
C SER A 59 -1.71 11.84 -11.30
N SER A 60 -1.44 11.23 -10.14
CA SER A 60 -1.13 11.95 -8.91
C SER A 60 0.18 12.74 -9.03
N GLN A 61 1.20 12.16 -9.66
CA GLN A 61 2.46 12.84 -9.97
C GLN A 61 2.22 14.08 -10.84
N ASN A 62 1.41 13.98 -11.89
CA ASN A 62 1.10 15.09 -12.78
C ASN A 62 0.37 16.25 -12.07
N LEU A 63 -0.34 15.98 -10.97
CA LEU A 63 -0.94 17.02 -10.12
C LEU A 63 0.12 17.71 -9.24
N VAL A 64 1.09 16.95 -8.71
CA VAL A 64 2.18 17.46 -7.87
C VAL A 64 3.20 18.25 -8.71
N THR A 65 3.59 17.70 -9.85
CA THR A 65 4.55 18.27 -10.79
C THR A 65 3.83 18.72 -12.06
N THR A 66 3.61 20.03 -12.17
CA THR A 66 3.15 20.63 -13.44
C THR A 66 4.34 21.25 -14.17
N LYS A 67 4.20 21.54 -15.48
CA LYS A 67 5.23 22.20 -16.29
C LYS A 67 5.78 23.50 -15.69
N LEU A 68 5.01 24.15 -14.81
CA LEU A 68 5.38 25.38 -14.09
C LEU A 68 5.90 25.12 -12.66
N ARG A 69 5.74 23.91 -12.11
CA ARG A 69 6.19 23.47 -10.77
C ARG A 69 7.30 22.41 -10.85
N CYS A 70 8.25 22.54 -11.78
CA CYS A 70 9.33 21.57 -11.99
C CYS A 70 10.56 21.72 -11.06
N ARG A 71 10.48 22.48 -9.96
CA ARG A 71 11.65 22.79 -9.11
C ARG A 71 11.72 21.98 -7.80
N LEU A 72 10.77 21.06 -7.57
CA LEU A 72 10.83 20.18 -6.41
C LEU A 72 11.91 19.12 -6.60
N SER A 73 12.66 18.81 -5.53
CA SER A 73 13.56 17.66 -5.55
C SER A 73 12.74 16.36 -5.64
N GLY A 74 13.36 15.29 -6.15
CA GLY A 74 12.70 13.97 -6.22
C GLY A 74 12.18 13.50 -4.86
N GLU A 75 12.93 13.76 -3.79
CA GLU A 75 12.51 13.47 -2.40
C GLU A 75 11.21 14.20 -2.02
N ARG A 76 11.09 15.50 -2.32
CA ARG A 76 9.86 16.25 -2.03
C ARG A 76 8.68 15.79 -2.87
N ILE A 77 8.92 15.35 -4.10
CA ILE A 77 7.88 14.78 -4.94
C ILE A 77 7.39 13.46 -4.33
N ASP A 78 8.29 12.58 -3.90
CA ASP A 78 7.94 11.30 -3.25
C ASP A 78 7.11 11.53 -1.98
N GLU A 79 7.53 12.43 -1.09
CA GLU A 79 6.79 12.78 0.11
C GLU A 79 5.36 13.26 -0.20
N LEU A 80 5.21 14.18 -1.16
CA LEU A 80 3.91 14.72 -1.56
C LEU A 80 3.04 13.65 -2.23
N MET A 81 3.62 12.78 -3.05
CA MET A 81 2.90 11.67 -3.67
C MET A 81 2.40 10.67 -2.62
N ARG A 82 3.20 10.33 -1.60
CA ARG A 82 2.75 9.47 -0.49
C ARG A 82 1.56 10.07 0.24
N VAL A 83 1.60 11.38 0.53
CA VAL A 83 0.46 12.08 1.16
C VAL A 83 -0.77 12.07 0.25
N MET A 84 -0.60 12.25 -1.05
CA MET A 84 -1.71 12.25 -2.02
C MET A 84 -2.36 10.86 -2.20
N ILE A 85 -1.55 9.80 -2.17
CA ILE A 85 -2.01 8.43 -2.43
C ILE A 85 -2.54 7.76 -1.15
N GLU A 86 -1.80 7.87 -0.05
CA GLU A 86 -2.07 7.13 1.20
C GLU A 86 -2.65 8.02 2.31
N GLY A 87 -2.67 9.34 2.11
CA GLY A 87 -3.18 10.28 3.10
C GLY A 87 -4.71 10.19 3.26
N PRO A 88 -5.24 10.58 4.43
CA PRO A 88 -6.68 10.66 4.62
C PRO A 88 -7.29 11.73 3.69
N PRO A 89 -8.57 11.59 3.31
CA PRO A 89 -9.30 12.65 2.62
C PRO A 89 -9.18 13.98 3.35
N ALA A 90 -9.06 15.08 2.61
CA ALA A 90 -8.88 16.42 3.20
C ALA A 90 -9.87 16.75 4.35
N PRO A 91 -11.18 16.42 4.27
CA PRO A 91 -12.11 16.69 5.37
C PRO A 91 -11.84 15.91 6.66
N LEU A 92 -11.16 14.77 6.57
CA LEU A 92 -10.81 13.91 7.72
C LEU A 92 -9.41 14.21 8.27
N PHE A 93 -8.64 15.07 7.61
CA PHE A 93 -7.30 15.43 8.05
C PHE A 93 -7.34 16.57 9.07
N ASP A 94 -6.68 16.37 10.21
CA ASP A 94 -6.53 17.41 11.22
C ASP A 94 -5.42 18.41 10.84
N PHE A 95 -5.81 19.43 10.09
CA PHE A 95 -4.90 20.52 9.71
C PHE A 95 -4.38 21.31 10.91
N ASN A 96 -5.13 21.37 12.03
CA ASN A 96 -4.68 22.12 13.20
C ASN A 96 -3.51 21.40 13.87
N ALA A 97 -3.61 20.08 14.06
CA ALA A 97 -2.53 19.27 14.60
C ALA A 97 -1.26 19.37 13.72
N ALA A 98 -1.43 19.26 12.39
CA ALA A 98 -0.33 19.40 11.44
C ALA A 98 0.34 20.80 11.53
N LEU A 99 -0.47 21.86 11.63
CA LEU A 99 0.03 23.23 11.75
C LEU A 99 0.79 23.45 13.06
N GLN A 100 0.33 22.91 14.18
CA GLN A 100 1.03 23.01 15.46
C GLN A 100 2.39 22.30 15.40
N LYS A 101 2.44 21.10 14.82
CA LYS A 101 3.69 20.37 14.59
C LYS A 101 4.66 21.19 13.71
N TRP A 102 4.18 21.71 12.59
CA TRP A 102 4.99 22.53 11.68
C TRP A 102 5.51 23.82 12.34
N ARG A 103 4.71 24.45 13.20
CA ARG A 103 5.14 25.61 13.99
C ARG A 103 6.24 25.25 14.98
N GLY A 104 6.15 24.09 15.64
CA GLY A 104 7.14 23.62 16.61
C GLY A 104 8.47 23.21 15.97
N GLU A 105 8.46 22.69 14.75
CA GLU A 105 9.69 22.31 14.02
C GLU A 105 10.48 23.50 13.49
N LYS A 106 9.83 24.65 13.27
CA LYS A 106 10.54 25.87 12.92
C LYS A 106 11.15 26.51 14.17
N SER A 107 12.44 26.28 14.41
CA SER A 107 13.24 27.28 15.11
C SER A 107 13.26 28.51 14.20
N ARG A 108 12.33 29.44 14.37
CA ARG A 108 12.48 30.73 13.71
C ARG A 108 13.77 31.30 14.29
N LYS A 109 14.84 31.37 13.49
CA LYS A 109 15.93 32.31 13.72
C LYS A 109 15.32 33.71 13.54
N ILE A 110 14.47 34.12 14.47
CA ILE A 110 14.18 35.53 14.67
C ILE A 110 15.51 36.05 15.17
N PHE A 111 16.18 36.84 14.34
CA PHE A 111 17.42 37.51 14.70
C PHE A 111 17.23 38.12 16.09
N SER A 112 18.00 37.61 17.06
CA SER A 112 18.20 38.28 18.33
C SER A 112 18.95 39.56 18.02
N LEU A 113 18.22 40.68 17.95
CA LEU A 113 18.79 42.03 18.02
C LEU A 113 19.26 42.30 19.44
#